data_AF-A0A177CXS9-F1
#
_entry.id   AF-A0A177CXS9-F1
#
_cell.length_a   1.000
_cell.length_b   1.000
_cell.length_c   1.000
_cell.angle_alpha   90.00
_cell.angle_beta   90.00
_cell.angle_gamma   90.00
#
_symmetry.space_group_name_H-M   'P 1'
#
loop_
_entity.id
_entity.type
_entity.pdbx_description
1 polymer ?
#
loop_
_entity_poly.entity_id
_entity_poly.type
_entity_poly.pdbx_seq_one_letter_code
_entity_poly.pdbx_strand_id
1 'polypeptide(L)'
;MASSVLVAQSGPPSPPPDRATVSVHALSAGHFTLPEYQFVHPVSKDARKTVPSLAFLIQHHNVQTGKRTRIVFDLGLRRDISRYAPAIQKHTTTRQPMTTDPDVVKSLARGGLTPNDIDYVLYSHIHWDHIGEPRDFPSSTFLVGHGALALLHGTSSALRGGHSFFESDLLPEGRTIELSKPSVHDLAQHKPDTVKWGEELNLSHWKPYNHLPSTLDMFNDGSFLIVDAPGHLPGHVNILAQISERQQVYLGGDACHDRRLLTGEKQVGEWNDAEGHICCIHADRKAAEETIQRIRQLESEGVEIIFAHDVDWENEPGNNPEQQSLKERFDAELGASAFDASWSRLLRHSPEMFAASLRLTAVPKRKGHLTPKIQSLISLAVAAASTHLHVPNIQRYTQQALSNGATKAEIVETLCLTSTLGIHACNIGVPLLVEVLREEGREVKSGMDGMSKQQWELKEEFEKKRGYWHGFWEDFLRMSPEFFGAYVEFSSVPWVNEGGKGVLEPKVKELIYCAFDCAATHLYKPGLKLHMKNVLGYGGTPEEIMEVLELASLLSISTMDVALPILEKELESQ
;
A
#
# COMPACT_ATOMS: atom_id res chain seq x y z
N MET A 1 9.40 23.23 72.19
CA MET A 1 9.97 23.48 70.85
C MET A 1 8.84 23.92 69.95
N ALA A 2 8.92 25.12 69.38
CA ALA A 2 7.96 25.60 68.40
C ALA A 2 8.24 24.94 67.04
N SER A 3 7.20 24.50 66.33
CA SER A 3 7.24 24.46 64.87
C SER A 3 5.85 24.69 64.30
N SER A 4 5.86 25.51 63.26
CA SER A 4 4.78 26.15 62.53
C SER A 4 4.66 25.53 61.14
N VAL A 5 3.43 25.36 60.64
CA VAL A 5 3.05 25.72 59.25
C VAL A 5 3.51 24.76 58.12
N LEU A 6 2.59 23.87 57.65
CA LEU A 6 1.94 23.89 56.32
C LEU A 6 1.29 22.54 56.01
N VAL A 7 -0.01 22.56 55.72
CA VAL A 7 -0.75 21.45 55.11
C VAL A 7 -0.24 21.31 53.67
N ALA A 8 0.45 20.23 53.36
CA ALA A 8 0.73 19.85 51.98
C ALA A 8 -0.58 19.39 51.33
N GLN A 9 -1.20 20.25 50.52
CA GLN A 9 -2.21 19.84 49.55
C GLN A 9 -1.52 19.06 48.44
N SER A 10 -1.37 17.75 48.61
CA SER A 10 -1.14 16.83 47.49
C SER A 10 -2.49 16.43 46.91
N GLY A 11 -3.05 17.30 46.08
CA GLY A 11 -4.04 16.86 45.09
C GLY A 11 -3.36 15.88 44.12
N PRO A 12 -4.10 14.96 43.47
CA PRO A 12 -3.56 14.18 42.36
C PRO A 12 -3.00 15.15 41.31
N PRO A 13 -1.93 14.80 40.58
CA PRO A 13 -1.46 15.65 39.49
C PRO A 13 -2.64 15.89 38.54
N SER A 14 -2.93 17.16 38.25
CA SER A 14 -3.82 17.51 37.16
C SER A 14 -3.40 16.70 35.92
N PRO A 15 -4.35 16.16 35.13
CA PRO A 15 -3.98 15.63 33.82
C PRO A 15 -3.14 16.69 33.09
N PRO A 16 -2.08 16.29 32.36
CA PRO A 16 -1.32 17.25 31.57
C PRO A 16 -2.31 18.06 30.72
N PRO A 17 -2.12 19.39 30.58
CA PRO A 17 -3.00 20.18 29.73
C PRO A 17 -3.01 19.56 28.33
N ASP A 18 -4.21 19.39 27.74
CA ASP A 18 -4.37 18.93 26.37
C ASP A 18 -3.42 19.72 25.48
N ARG A 19 -2.45 19.03 24.86
CA ARG A 19 -1.47 19.68 24.00
C ARG A 19 -2.19 20.17 22.75
N ALA A 20 -1.99 21.43 22.37
CA ALA A 20 -2.55 21.95 21.13
C ALA A 20 -2.06 21.14 19.92
N THR A 21 -2.95 20.90 18.96
CA THR A 21 -2.70 20.08 17.77
C THR A 21 -3.17 20.77 16.49
N VAL A 22 -2.63 20.34 15.36
CA VAL A 22 -3.08 20.70 14.03
C VAL A 22 -3.48 19.45 13.25
N SER A 23 -4.36 19.59 12.25
CA SER A 23 -4.52 18.54 11.23
C SER A 23 -3.61 18.82 10.05
N VAL A 24 -3.06 17.77 9.45
CA VAL A 24 -2.19 17.83 8.27
C VAL A 24 -2.78 16.91 7.20
N HIS A 25 -2.91 17.42 5.99
CA HIS A 25 -3.45 16.68 4.84
C HIS A 25 -2.51 16.86 3.65
N ALA A 26 -1.99 15.77 3.10
CA ALA A 26 -1.21 15.83 1.87
C ALA A 26 -2.13 16.19 0.68
N LEU A 27 -1.61 17.04 -0.20
CA LEU A 27 -2.25 17.51 -1.41
C LEU A 27 -1.40 17.05 -2.58
N SER A 28 -2.02 16.28 -3.49
CA SER A 28 -1.38 15.93 -4.75
C SER A 28 -1.21 17.20 -5.59
N ALA A 29 0.02 17.49 -6.02
CA ALA A 29 0.37 18.67 -6.79
C ALA A 29 1.33 18.34 -7.95
N GLY A 30 1.12 17.16 -8.55
CA GLY A 30 1.82 16.65 -9.71
C GLY A 30 3.06 15.80 -9.39
N HIS A 31 3.63 15.23 -10.46
CA HIS A 31 4.83 14.38 -10.43
C HIS A 31 5.78 14.79 -11.54
N PHE A 32 7.07 14.57 -11.34
CA PHE A 32 8.10 14.84 -12.36
C PHE A 32 9.28 13.90 -12.16
N THR A 33 10.15 13.82 -13.16
CA THR A 33 11.24 12.84 -13.18
C THR A 33 12.60 13.46 -12.91
N LEU A 34 13.25 13.03 -11.84
CA LEU A 34 14.59 13.42 -11.45
C LEU A 34 15.64 12.52 -12.10
N PRO A 35 16.73 13.07 -12.68
CA PRO A 35 17.93 12.29 -12.97
C PRO A 35 18.68 12.01 -11.67
N GLU A 36 18.64 10.77 -11.18
CA GLU A 36 19.08 10.42 -9.83
C GLU A 36 20.53 10.85 -9.53
N TYR A 37 21.42 10.81 -10.52
CA TYR A 37 22.83 11.17 -10.35
C TYR A 37 23.05 12.63 -9.89
N GLN A 38 22.07 13.52 -10.08
CA GLN A 38 22.13 14.91 -9.60
C GLN A 38 21.75 15.03 -8.10
N PHE A 39 21.17 13.99 -7.52
CA PHE A 39 20.63 14.00 -6.15
C PHE A 39 21.31 12.98 -5.24
N VAL A 40 21.65 11.79 -5.75
CA VAL A 40 22.25 10.69 -4.99
C VAL A 40 23.49 10.09 -5.66
N HIS A 41 24.37 9.53 -4.85
CA HIS A 41 25.58 8.81 -5.27
C HIS A 41 25.92 7.66 -4.30
N PRO A 42 26.41 6.50 -4.77
CA PRO A 42 26.61 6.12 -6.18
C PRO A 42 25.31 5.65 -6.85
N VAL A 43 25.17 6.01 -8.13
CA VAL A 43 24.06 5.59 -9.00
C VAL A 43 24.50 5.66 -10.48
N SER A 44 23.83 4.93 -11.36
CA SER A 44 24.04 5.02 -12.82
C SER A 44 23.72 6.43 -13.34
N LYS A 45 24.46 6.89 -14.36
CA LYS A 45 24.20 8.18 -15.02
C LYS A 45 22.85 8.25 -15.73
N ASP A 46 22.31 7.09 -16.13
CA ASP A 46 21.01 6.99 -16.79
C ASP A 46 19.85 6.75 -15.81
N ALA A 47 20.13 6.63 -14.51
CA ALA A 47 19.11 6.40 -13.50
C ALA A 47 18.18 7.61 -13.39
N ARG A 48 16.88 7.34 -13.36
CA ARG A 48 15.82 8.33 -13.27
C ARG A 48 14.71 7.83 -12.36
N LYS A 49 14.17 8.70 -11.51
CA LYS A 49 13.04 8.41 -10.62
C LYS A 49 11.93 9.42 -10.86
N THR A 50 10.70 8.96 -11.07
CA THR A 50 9.52 9.84 -11.02
C THR A 50 9.14 10.02 -9.56
N VAL A 51 8.99 11.26 -9.12
CA VAL A 51 8.71 11.63 -7.73
C VAL A 51 7.52 12.58 -7.67
N PRO A 52 6.76 12.60 -6.56
CA PRO A 52 5.73 13.61 -6.36
C PRO A 52 6.34 15.00 -6.16
N SER A 53 5.54 16.03 -6.36
CA SER A 53 5.73 17.32 -5.69
C SER A 53 4.61 17.48 -4.67
N LEU A 54 4.90 17.16 -3.41
CA LEU A 54 3.91 17.15 -2.33
C LEU A 54 3.71 18.58 -1.79
N ALA A 55 2.44 18.93 -1.60
CA ALA A 55 2.01 20.10 -0.84
C ALA A 55 1.13 19.65 0.35
N PHE A 56 0.92 20.51 1.34
CA PHE A 56 0.16 20.12 2.53
C PHE A 56 -0.84 21.20 2.96
N LEU A 57 -2.08 20.81 3.23
CA LEU A 57 -3.04 21.64 3.96
C LEU A 57 -2.87 21.38 5.46
N ILE A 58 -2.67 22.44 6.21
CA ILE A 58 -2.49 22.41 7.66
C ILE A 58 -3.57 23.27 8.29
N GLN A 59 -4.31 22.72 9.25
CA GLN A 59 -5.40 23.42 9.92
C GLN A 59 -5.15 23.49 11.42
N HIS A 60 -5.08 24.72 11.91
CA HIS A 60 -5.02 25.01 13.34
C HIS A 60 -6.39 25.45 13.85
N HIS A 61 -6.78 24.96 15.02
CA HIS A 61 -7.96 25.41 15.72
C HIS A 61 -7.57 25.98 17.07
N ASN A 62 -7.72 27.30 17.23
CA ASN A 62 -7.50 27.95 18.50
C ASN A 62 -8.68 27.63 19.43
N VAL A 63 -8.44 26.80 20.44
CA VAL A 63 -9.46 26.38 21.41
C VAL A 63 -10.03 27.52 22.27
N GLN A 64 -9.28 28.62 22.43
CA GLN A 64 -9.71 29.77 23.22
C GLN A 64 -10.62 30.70 22.41
N THR A 65 -10.28 30.95 21.15
CA THR A 65 -11.01 31.91 20.30
C THR A 65 -12.01 31.22 19.35
N GLY A 66 -11.93 29.90 19.19
CA GLY A 66 -12.69 29.13 18.21
C GLY A 66 -12.25 29.37 16.76
N LYS A 67 -11.24 30.21 16.52
CA LYS A 67 -10.76 30.56 15.19
C LYS A 67 -10.06 29.36 14.56
N ARG A 68 -10.36 29.14 13.27
CA ARG A 68 -9.66 28.17 12.43
C ARG A 68 -8.74 28.92 11.48
N THR A 69 -7.46 28.56 11.47
CA THR A 69 -6.47 29.09 10.54
C THR A 69 -6.07 27.97 9.57
N ARG A 70 -6.07 28.24 8.27
CA ARG A 70 -5.67 27.29 7.21
C ARG A 70 -4.41 27.78 6.54
N ILE A 71 -3.40 26.92 6.53
CA ILE A 71 -2.10 27.16 5.92
C ILE A 71 -1.91 26.11 4.83
N VAL A 72 -1.50 26.52 3.65
CA VAL A 72 -0.98 25.60 2.63
C VAL A 72 0.54 25.70 2.63
N PHE A 73 1.21 24.58 2.86
CA PHE A 73 2.67 24.45 2.81
C PHE A 73 3.07 23.91 1.43
N ASP A 74 3.75 24.75 0.65
CA ASP A 74 4.03 24.60 -0.78
C ASP A 74 2.79 24.48 -1.69
N LEU A 75 2.97 24.75 -2.98
CA LEU A 75 1.92 24.66 -4.02
C LEU A 75 2.25 23.67 -5.15
N GLY A 76 3.39 22.98 -5.05
CA GLY A 76 3.86 22.00 -6.01
C GLY A 76 4.10 22.54 -7.42
N LEU A 77 3.82 21.72 -8.45
CA LEU A 77 4.00 22.08 -9.85
C LEU A 77 2.90 23.03 -10.35
N ARG A 78 3.27 23.98 -11.22
CA ARG A 78 2.30 24.85 -11.88
C ARG A 78 1.47 24.04 -12.88
N ARG A 79 0.15 24.14 -12.76
CA ARG A 79 -0.84 23.49 -13.65
C ARG A 79 -0.51 23.67 -15.13
N ASP A 80 -0.15 24.90 -15.54
CA ASP A 80 0.27 25.25 -16.89
C ASP A 80 1.76 25.61 -16.94
N ILE A 81 2.56 24.68 -17.46
CA ILE A 81 4.02 24.78 -17.57
C ILE A 81 4.44 25.93 -18.51
N SER A 82 3.61 26.29 -19.49
CA SER A 82 3.91 27.38 -20.43
C SER A 82 3.96 28.76 -19.77
N ARG A 83 3.42 28.86 -18.55
CA ARG A 83 3.42 30.10 -17.76
C ARG A 83 4.69 30.28 -16.95
N TYR A 84 5.53 29.26 -16.78
CA TYR A 84 6.85 29.45 -16.18
C TYR A 84 7.73 30.34 -17.05
N ALA A 85 8.70 31.03 -16.47
CA ALA A 85 9.74 31.73 -17.24
C ALA A 85 10.45 30.78 -18.24
N PRO A 86 10.91 31.27 -19.41
CA PRO A 86 11.48 30.42 -20.47
C PRO A 86 12.63 29.51 -20.03
N ALA A 87 13.43 29.95 -19.04
CA ALA A 87 14.52 29.15 -18.50
C ALA A 87 14.03 27.92 -17.71
N ILE A 88 12.96 28.08 -16.92
CA ILE A 88 12.29 26.99 -16.21
C ILE A 88 11.62 26.07 -17.21
N GLN A 89 10.92 26.59 -18.24
CA GLN A 89 10.34 25.75 -19.29
C GLN A 89 11.40 24.84 -19.93
N LYS A 90 12.57 25.39 -20.27
CA LYS A 90 13.71 24.61 -20.76
C LYS A 90 14.17 23.57 -19.74
N HIS A 91 14.24 23.93 -18.45
CA HIS A 91 14.60 22.99 -17.39
C HIS A 91 13.64 21.79 -17.32
N THR A 92 12.33 22.03 -17.38
CA THR A 92 11.29 20.97 -17.30
C THR A 92 11.37 19.94 -18.44
N THR A 93 11.97 20.27 -19.59
CA THR A 93 12.20 19.30 -20.66
C THR A 93 13.10 18.14 -20.23
N THR A 94 13.99 18.38 -19.26
CA THR A 94 14.88 17.35 -18.70
C THR A 94 14.25 16.59 -17.54
N ARG A 95 12.99 16.90 -17.19
CA ARG A 95 12.26 16.38 -16.03
C ARG A 95 11.06 15.51 -16.40
N GLN A 96 11.04 15.00 -17.63
CA GLN A 96 9.97 14.14 -18.14
C GLN A 96 10.17 12.65 -17.78
N PRO A 97 9.07 11.86 -17.66
CA PRO A 97 7.66 12.30 -17.69
C PRO A 97 7.28 13.21 -16.51
N MET A 98 6.30 14.07 -16.73
CA MET A 98 5.75 15.00 -15.73
C MET A 98 4.23 15.07 -15.85
N THR A 99 3.55 15.15 -14.71
CA THR A 99 2.11 15.40 -14.57
C THR A 99 1.91 16.63 -13.69
N THR A 100 0.96 17.48 -14.07
CA THR A 100 0.59 18.69 -13.30
C THR A 100 -0.86 18.67 -12.83
N ASP A 101 -1.52 17.51 -12.99
CA ASP A 101 -2.89 17.28 -12.59
C ASP A 101 -2.98 16.06 -11.66
N PRO A 102 -3.70 16.14 -10.52
CA PRO A 102 -4.31 17.36 -9.97
C PRO A 102 -3.26 18.38 -9.50
N ASP A 103 -3.61 19.65 -9.53
CA ASP A 103 -2.89 20.72 -8.83
C ASP A 103 -3.46 20.93 -7.42
N VAL A 104 -2.82 21.78 -6.62
CA VAL A 104 -3.29 22.09 -5.25
C VAL A 104 -4.73 22.57 -5.20
N VAL A 105 -5.17 23.37 -6.18
CA VAL A 105 -6.56 23.88 -6.21
C VAL A 105 -7.55 22.72 -6.36
N LYS A 106 -7.30 21.78 -7.28
CA LYS A 106 -8.13 20.58 -7.42
C LYS A 106 -8.06 19.68 -6.20
N SER A 107 -6.89 19.56 -5.57
CA SER A 107 -6.72 18.77 -4.34
C SER A 107 -7.50 19.37 -3.17
N LEU A 108 -7.48 20.69 -2.98
CA LEU A 108 -8.31 21.39 -1.97
C LEU A 108 -9.81 21.21 -2.24
N ALA A 109 -10.23 21.28 -3.50
CA ALA A 109 -11.64 21.12 -3.88
C ALA A 109 -12.20 19.73 -3.53
N ARG A 110 -11.37 18.68 -3.53
CA ARG A 110 -11.78 17.33 -3.07
C ARG A 110 -12.15 17.32 -1.58
N GLY A 111 -11.55 18.19 -0.78
CA GLY A 111 -11.89 18.43 0.62
C GLY A 111 -13.00 19.47 0.84
N GLY A 112 -13.64 19.96 -0.24
CA GLY A 112 -14.68 20.98 -0.17
C GLY A 112 -14.17 22.40 0.11
N LEU A 113 -12.88 22.68 -0.13
CA LEU A 113 -12.27 23.98 0.07
C LEU A 113 -11.96 24.67 -1.26
N THR A 114 -11.91 26.00 -1.22
CA THR A 114 -11.49 26.87 -2.32
C THR A 114 -10.23 27.65 -1.91
N PRO A 115 -9.48 28.24 -2.86
CA PRO A 115 -8.34 29.09 -2.52
C PRO A 115 -8.67 30.26 -1.58
N ASN A 116 -9.91 30.77 -1.60
CA ASN A 116 -10.35 31.85 -0.71
C ASN A 116 -10.47 31.41 0.76
N ASP A 117 -10.54 30.10 1.02
CA ASP A 117 -10.60 29.55 2.39
C ASP A 117 -9.22 29.46 3.06
N ILE A 118 -8.14 29.73 2.31
CA ILE A 118 -6.75 29.61 2.77
C ILE A 118 -6.24 30.97 3.26
N ASP A 119 -5.83 31.01 4.53
CA ASP A 119 -5.34 32.23 5.16
C ASP A 119 -3.88 32.52 4.77
N TYR A 120 -3.05 31.47 4.75
CA TYR A 120 -1.62 31.58 4.47
C TYR A 120 -1.14 30.55 3.45
N VAL A 121 -0.22 30.97 2.59
CA VAL A 121 0.60 30.06 1.78
C VAL A 121 2.03 30.22 2.25
N LEU A 122 2.59 29.17 2.86
CA LEU A 122 3.97 29.13 3.34
C LEU A 122 4.78 28.29 2.36
N TYR A 123 5.81 28.89 1.76
CA TYR A 123 6.75 28.13 0.94
C TYR A 123 7.86 27.57 1.80
N SER A 124 8.16 26.28 1.63
CA SER A 124 9.41 25.69 2.11
C SER A 124 10.59 26.44 1.50
N HIS A 125 10.51 26.71 0.19
CA HIS A 125 11.41 27.56 -0.58
C HIS A 125 10.80 27.86 -1.96
N ILE A 126 11.54 28.58 -2.80
CA ILE A 126 11.02 29.19 -4.04
C ILE A 126 11.54 28.54 -5.33
N HIS A 127 11.86 27.23 -5.31
CA HIS A 127 12.10 26.50 -6.56
C HIS A 127 10.79 26.26 -7.32
N TRP A 128 10.93 26.10 -8.63
CA TRP A 128 9.84 26.08 -9.61
C TRP A 128 8.79 25.00 -9.34
N ASP A 129 9.20 23.90 -8.72
CA ASP A 129 8.45 22.71 -8.34
C ASP A 129 7.73 22.82 -7.00
N HIS A 130 7.85 23.93 -6.29
CA HIS A 130 7.16 24.20 -5.02
C HIS A 130 6.17 25.35 -5.12
N ILE A 131 6.29 26.19 -6.14
CA ILE A 131 5.62 27.50 -6.19
C ILE A 131 4.22 27.48 -6.78
N GLY A 132 3.85 26.44 -7.54
CA GLY A 132 2.54 26.29 -8.17
C GLY A 132 2.03 27.55 -8.88
N GLU A 133 0.80 27.96 -8.55
CA GLU A 133 0.12 29.13 -9.12
C GLU A 133 -0.34 30.11 -8.01
N PRO A 134 0.53 31.04 -7.57
CA PRO A 134 0.19 31.98 -6.49
C PRO A 134 -1.03 32.86 -6.80
N ARG A 135 -1.31 33.12 -8.09
CA ARG A 135 -2.45 33.93 -8.53
C ARG A 135 -3.81 33.31 -8.22
N ASP A 136 -3.86 32.00 -8.00
CA ASP A 136 -5.09 31.31 -7.63
C ASP A 136 -5.51 31.63 -6.18
N PHE A 137 -4.63 32.23 -5.35
CA PHE A 137 -4.83 32.57 -3.93
C PHE A 137 -4.90 34.10 -3.70
N PRO A 138 -6.02 34.77 -4.06
CA PRO A 138 -6.11 36.22 -4.05
C PRO A 138 -6.19 36.83 -2.65
N SER A 139 -6.66 36.08 -1.65
CA SER A 139 -6.84 36.53 -0.26
C SER A 139 -5.72 36.13 0.69
N SER A 140 -4.93 35.12 0.34
CA SER A 140 -3.92 34.56 1.26
C SER A 140 -2.73 35.51 1.44
N THR A 141 -2.10 35.42 2.62
CA THR A 141 -0.79 36.03 2.86
C THR A 141 0.31 34.99 2.59
N PHE A 142 1.33 35.39 1.84
CA PHE A 142 2.46 34.53 1.50
C PHE A 142 3.57 34.68 2.52
N LEU A 143 4.06 33.55 3.02
CA LEU A 143 5.18 33.47 3.96
C LEU A 143 6.36 32.80 3.27
N VAL A 144 7.55 33.41 3.39
CA VAL A 144 8.81 32.85 2.86
C VAL A 144 9.93 33.00 3.88
N GLY A 145 10.87 32.05 3.88
CA GLY A 145 12.02 32.13 4.77
C GLY A 145 12.99 33.27 4.41
N HIS A 146 13.83 33.63 5.38
CA HIS A 146 14.80 34.72 5.23
C HIS A 146 15.80 34.48 4.08
N GLY A 147 15.83 35.38 3.10
CA GLY A 147 16.71 35.31 1.93
C GLY A 147 15.98 34.93 0.64
N ALA A 148 14.72 34.51 0.72
CA ALA A 148 13.91 34.18 -0.45
C ALA A 148 13.66 35.42 -1.34
N LEU A 149 13.38 36.58 -0.76
CA LEU A 149 13.15 37.79 -1.56
C LEU A 149 14.43 38.24 -2.29
N ALA A 150 15.60 38.06 -1.68
CA ALA A 150 16.88 38.36 -2.33
C ALA A 150 17.14 37.45 -3.55
N LEU A 151 16.65 36.20 -3.53
CA LEU A 151 16.71 35.31 -4.69
C LEU A 151 15.76 35.75 -5.80
N LEU A 152 14.51 36.10 -5.47
CA LEU A 152 13.54 36.60 -6.46
C LEU A 152 14.04 37.90 -7.13
N HIS A 153 14.70 38.78 -6.37
CA HIS A 153 15.27 40.02 -6.89
C HIS A 153 16.62 39.84 -7.61
N GLY A 154 17.19 38.63 -7.62
CA GLY A 154 18.50 38.37 -8.22
C GLY A 154 19.68 39.05 -7.52
N THR A 155 19.53 39.42 -6.25
CA THR A 155 20.55 40.11 -5.44
C THR A 155 21.33 39.17 -4.52
N SER A 156 20.97 37.89 -4.49
CA SER A 156 21.66 36.87 -3.69
C SER A 156 23.04 36.54 -4.25
N SER A 157 24.07 36.61 -3.39
CA SER A 157 25.44 36.20 -3.72
C SER A 157 25.70 34.70 -3.51
N ALA A 158 24.70 33.95 -3.00
CA ALA A 158 24.88 32.59 -2.49
C ALA A 158 24.76 31.49 -3.55
N LEU A 159 24.37 31.82 -4.79
CA LEU A 159 24.19 30.82 -5.85
C LEU A 159 25.40 30.77 -6.78
N ARG A 160 26.00 29.58 -6.89
CA ARG A 160 26.92 29.20 -7.96
C ARG A 160 26.26 28.07 -8.76
N GLY A 161 25.95 28.30 -10.04
CA GLY A 161 25.42 27.29 -10.95
C GLY A 161 24.09 27.69 -11.62
N GLY A 162 23.98 27.43 -12.93
CA GLY A 162 22.88 27.88 -13.79
C GLY A 162 21.60 27.02 -13.75
N HIS A 163 21.31 26.35 -12.64
CA HIS A 163 20.18 25.41 -12.52
C HIS A 163 19.01 25.94 -11.69
N SER A 164 19.19 27.04 -10.95
CA SER A 164 18.13 27.71 -10.20
C SER A 164 17.66 28.96 -10.97
N PHE A 165 16.38 29.01 -11.31
CA PHE A 165 15.74 30.15 -11.99
C PHE A 165 14.58 30.65 -11.14
N PHE A 166 14.50 31.96 -10.95
CA PHE A 166 13.49 32.61 -10.11
C PHE A 166 12.73 33.66 -10.90
N GLU A 167 11.42 33.76 -10.65
CA GLU A 167 10.53 34.74 -11.27
C GLU A 167 10.42 35.95 -10.34
N SER A 168 10.94 37.11 -10.73
CA SER A 168 10.99 38.28 -9.84
C SER A 168 9.62 38.84 -9.47
N ASP A 169 8.58 38.48 -10.22
CA ASP A 169 7.17 38.83 -10.02
C ASP A 169 6.34 37.66 -9.45
N LEU A 170 6.97 36.61 -8.93
CA LEU A 170 6.29 35.42 -8.41
C LEU A 170 5.26 35.75 -7.32
N LEU A 171 5.66 36.58 -6.36
CA LEU A 171 4.89 36.84 -5.14
C LEU A 171 4.24 38.23 -5.16
N PRO A 172 3.00 38.36 -4.68
CA PRO A 172 2.28 39.63 -4.69
C PRO A 172 2.90 40.64 -3.70
N GLU A 173 3.22 41.83 -4.20
CA GLU A 173 3.64 42.96 -3.37
C GLU A 173 2.52 43.34 -2.38
N GLY A 174 2.87 43.59 -1.11
CA GLY A 174 1.91 43.95 -0.06
C GLY A 174 1.16 42.79 0.60
N ARG A 175 1.30 41.55 0.12
CA ARG A 175 0.76 40.33 0.78
C ARG A 175 1.84 39.26 1.01
N THR A 176 3.10 39.66 0.99
CA THR A 176 4.24 38.76 1.20
C THR A 176 5.00 39.19 2.45
N ILE A 177 5.27 38.22 3.32
CA ILE A 177 6.06 38.40 4.54
C ILE A 177 7.29 37.48 4.43
N GLU A 178 8.47 38.08 4.49
CA GLU A 178 9.72 37.35 4.68
C GLU A 178 9.99 37.21 6.17
N LEU A 179 10.24 35.98 6.63
CA LEU A 179 10.56 35.69 8.03
C LEU A 179 11.87 36.37 8.45
N SER A 180 11.98 36.70 9.73
CA SER A 180 13.20 37.29 10.28
C SER A 180 14.38 36.31 10.14
N LYS A 181 15.60 36.84 10.13
CA LYS A 181 16.81 36.01 10.07
C LYS A 181 16.89 35.09 11.31
N PRO A 182 17.14 33.78 11.13
CA PRO A 182 17.49 32.89 12.23
C PRO A 182 18.79 33.36 12.90
N SER A 183 18.72 33.83 14.14
CA SER A 183 19.87 34.24 14.95
C SER A 183 19.69 33.71 16.37
N VAL A 184 20.61 32.85 16.81
CA VAL A 184 20.65 32.32 18.18
C VAL A 184 21.21 33.36 19.17
N HIS A 185 21.78 34.47 18.68
CA HIS A 185 22.58 35.40 19.49
C HIS A 185 21.85 36.63 20.05
N ASP A 186 20.58 36.89 19.69
CA ASP A 186 19.83 38.05 20.17
C ASP A 186 18.98 37.78 21.42
N LEU A 187 19.48 36.93 22.33
CA LEU A 187 18.80 36.64 23.61
C LEU A 187 19.02 37.74 24.68
N ALA A 188 19.89 38.74 24.45
CA ALA A 188 20.30 39.66 25.51
C ALA A 188 20.08 41.16 25.23
N GLN A 189 19.98 41.61 23.98
CA GLN A 189 19.82 43.02 23.68
C GLN A 189 19.09 43.15 22.35
N HIS A 190 17.84 43.60 22.35
CA HIS A 190 17.25 44.59 21.42
C HIS A 190 15.75 44.72 21.70
N LYS A 191 15.26 45.96 21.58
CA LYS A 191 13.85 46.34 21.72
C LYS A 191 13.01 45.62 20.64
N PRO A 192 11.75 45.27 20.94
CA PRO A 192 10.90 44.56 20.00
C PRO A 192 10.53 45.46 18.83
N ASP A 193 11.21 45.33 17.69
CA ASP A 193 10.62 45.64 16.39
C ASP A 193 9.59 44.55 16.09
N THR A 194 8.48 44.60 16.83
CA THR A 194 7.34 43.71 16.64
C THR A 194 6.56 44.23 15.45
N VAL A 195 6.83 43.69 14.27
CA VAL A 195 5.86 43.75 13.20
C VAL A 195 4.72 42.79 13.56
N LYS A 196 3.74 43.29 14.33
CA LYS A 196 2.54 42.54 14.71
C LYS A 196 1.63 42.42 13.49
N TRP A 197 1.55 41.24 12.89
CA TRP A 197 0.58 40.94 11.83
C TRP A 197 -0.53 40.06 12.41
N GLY A 198 -1.67 40.69 12.72
CA GLY A 198 -2.71 40.09 13.56
C GLY A 198 -2.24 39.94 15.01
N GLU A 199 -3.15 40.06 15.97
CA GLU A 199 -2.78 40.05 17.40
C GLU A 199 -2.28 38.68 17.92
N GLU A 200 -2.17 37.67 17.06
CA GLU A 200 -2.09 36.25 17.47
C GLU A 200 -0.87 35.47 16.92
N LEU A 201 -0.16 35.93 15.88
CA LEU A 201 0.91 35.14 15.24
C LEU A 201 2.32 35.57 15.68
N ASN A 202 3.22 34.60 15.89
CA ASN A 202 4.64 34.83 16.14
C ASN A 202 5.48 34.47 14.91
N LEU A 203 5.97 35.49 14.21
CA LEU A 203 6.77 35.36 12.98
C LEU A 203 8.20 35.92 13.10
N SER A 204 8.63 36.30 14.30
CA SER A 204 9.88 37.05 14.49
C SER A 204 10.83 36.49 15.55
N HIS A 205 10.33 35.66 16.48
CA HIS A 205 11.11 35.22 17.66
C HIS A 205 11.59 33.77 17.54
N TRP A 206 12.73 33.57 16.87
CA TRP A 206 13.37 32.26 16.76
C TRP A 206 13.84 31.75 18.13
N LYS A 207 13.51 30.50 18.45
CA LYS A 207 13.94 29.80 19.67
C LYS A 207 14.36 28.36 19.35
N PRO A 208 15.33 27.78 20.07
CA PRO A 208 15.62 26.36 19.96
C PRO A 208 14.42 25.51 20.41
N TYR A 209 14.21 24.36 19.77
CA TYR A 209 13.25 23.33 20.19
C TYR A 209 13.91 21.96 20.07
N ASN A 210 14.13 21.28 21.20
CA ASN A 210 14.93 20.06 21.27
C ASN A 210 16.31 20.24 20.58
N HIS A 211 16.60 19.42 19.58
CA HIS A 211 17.84 19.44 18.79
C HIS A 211 17.71 20.33 17.53
N LEU A 212 16.59 21.01 17.33
CA LEU A 212 16.39 22.02 16.28
C LEU A 212 16.89 23.39 16.79
N PRO A 213 17.93 23.98 16.18
CA PRO A 213 18.55 25.20 16.71
C PRO A 213 17.68 26.45 16.63
N SER A 214 16.79 26.53 15.65
CA SER A 214 15.98 27.72 15.37
C SER A 214 14.61 27.32 14.86
N THR A 215 13.59 27.60 15.68
CA THR A 215 12.18 27.37 15.37
C THR A 215 11.32 28.60 15.70
N LEU A 216 10.27 28.83 14.91
CA LEU A 216 9.20 29.80 15.19
C LEU A 216 7.92 29.04 15.52
N ASP A 217 7.39 29.29 16.70
CA ASP A 217 6.11 28.72 17.16
C ASP A 217 4.98 29.66 16.76
N MET A 218 4.41 29.43 15.57
CA MET A 218 3.55 30.39 14.89
C MET A 218 2.32 30.78 15.74
N PHE A 219 1.77 29.84 16.51
CA PHE A 219 0.59 30.04 17.35
C PHE A 219 0.92 30.17 18.84
N ASN A 220 2.19 30.06 19.23
CA ASN A 220 2.67 30.07 20.62
C ASN A 220 2.06 28.98 21.52
N ASP A 221 1.61 27.87 20.94
CA ASP A 221 1.01 26.74 21.64
C ASP A 221 1.76 25.42 21.38
N GLY A 222 2.84 25.46 20.60
CA GLY A 222 3.68 24.32 20.29
C GLY A 222 3.07 23.33 19.30
N SER A 223 1.94 23.66 18.67
CA SER A 223 1.25 22.78 17.70
C SER A 223 1.85 22.85 16.30
N PHE A 224 2.45 23.99 15.93
CA PHE A 224 3.00 24.26 14.61
C PHE A 224 4.29 25.07 14.72
N LEU A 225 5.42 24.44 14.39
CA LEU A 225 6.73 25.08 14.40
C LEU A 225 7.27 25.20 12.97
N ILE A 226 7.61 26.41 12.55
CA ILE A 226 8.44 26.66 11.37
C ILE A 226 9.89 26.46 11.80
N VAL A 227 10.64 25.67 11.06
CA VAL A 227 11.99 25.23 11.39
C VAL A 227 12.95 25.78 10.34
N ASP A 228 14.01 26.46 10.77
CA ASP A 228 15.10 26.85 9.87
C ASP A 228 15.82 25.59 9.38
N ALA A 229 15.93 25.43 8.06
CA ALA A 229 16.46 24.22 7.42
C ALA A 229 17.50 24.59 6.35
N PRO A 230 18.66 25.15 6.74
CA PRO A 230 19.64 25.66 5.80
C PRO A 230 20.31 24.54 4.99
N GLY A 231 20.76 24.89 3.78
CA GLY A 231 21.56 24.02 2.92
C GLY A 231 21.08 23.99 1.48
N HIS A 232 19.81 23.65 1.27
CA HIS A 232 19.25 23.53 -0.08
C HIS A 232 19.23 24.88 -0.82
N LEU A 233 18.52 25.85 -0.26
CA LEU A 233 18.38 27.20 -0.83
C LEU A 233 18.31 28.25 0.29
N PRO A 234 18.81 29.49 0.10
CA PRO A 234 18.53 30.57 1.04
C PRO A 234 17.03 30.74 1.27
N GLY A 235 16.63 30.85 2.54
CA GLY A 235 15.22 30.92 2.93
C GLY A 235 14.50 29.57 3.01
N HIS A 236 15.21 28.44 2.92
CA HIS A 236 14.61 27.12 3.06
C HIS A 236 14.14 26.86 4.50
N VAL A 237 12.86 26.53 4.66
CA VAL A 237 12.21 26.24 5.94
C VAL A 237 11.39 24.95 5.88
N ASN A 238 11.29 24.29 7.04
CA ASN A 238 10.54 23.05 7.22
C ASN A 238 9.46 23.23 8.29
N ILE A 239 8.55 22.27 8.44
CA ILE A 239 7.52 22.31 9.48
C ILE A 239 7.65 21.12 10.43
N LEU A 240 7.57 21.37 11.73
CA LEU A 240 7.28 20.34 12.74
C LEU A 240 5.88 20.58 13.30
N ALA A 241 4.97 19.63 13.05
CA ALA A 241 3.56 19.72 13.41
C ALA A 241 3.19 18.67 14.48
N GLN A 242 2.48 19.10 15.52
CA GLN A 242 1.88 18.20 16.52
C GLN A 242 0.48 17.80 16.06
N ILE A 243 0.27 16.53 15.72
CA ILE A 243 -1.02 16.05 15.17
C ILE A 243 -1.90 15.32 16.19
N SER A 244 -1.30 14.82 17.28
CA SER A 244 -1.99 14.26 18.44
C SER A 244 -1.15 14.46 19.70
N GLU A 245 -1.54 13.98 20.87
CA GLU A 245 -0.68 14.10 22.07
C GLU A 245 0.69 13.40 21.94
N ARG A 246 0.78 12.39 21.07
CA ARG A 246 1.96 11.51 20.97
C ARG A 246 2.61 11.49 19.59
N GLN A 247 1.98 12.07 18.58
CA GLN A 247 2.45 12.01 17.21
C GLN A 247 2.82 13.38 16.69
N GLN A 248 3.97 13.43 16.03
CA GLN A 248 4.47 14.59 15.32
C GLN A 248 4.81 14.19 13.88
N VAL A 249 4.58 15.12 12.97
CA VAL A 249 4.98 15.01 11.56
C VAL A 249 5.96 16.14 11.25
N TYR A 250 7.02 15.82 10.52
CA TYR A 250 8.00 16.77 10.02
C TYR A 250 7.92 16.85 8.49
N LEU A 251 7.54 18.02 7.98
CA LEU A 251 7.45 18.30 6.54
C LEU A 251 8.75 18.94 6.09
N GLY A 252 9.56 18.17 5.38
CA GLY A 252 10.98 18.44 5.17
C GLY A 252 11.34 19.28 3.95
N GLY A 253 10.37 19.63 3.10
CA GLY A 253 10.64 20.28 1.82
C GLY A 253 11.72 19.53 1.04
N ASP A 254 12.70 20.29 0.54
CA ASP A 254 13.87 19.79 -0.19
C ASP A 254 15.14 19.70 0.67
N ALA A 255 14.97 19.66 2.00
CA ALA A 255 16.09 19.33 2.88
C ALA A 255 16.71 17.97 2.51
N CYS A 256 15.93 17.09 1.89
CA CYS A 256 16.34 15.79 1.38
C CYS A 256 15.45 15.38 0.20
N HIS A 257 16.02 15.09 -0.96
CA HIS A 257 15.25 14.73 -2.17
C HIS A 257 15.02 13.22 -2.33
N ASP A 258 15.76 12.41 -1.58
CA ASP A 258 15.71 10.95 -1.67
C ASP A 258 15.95 10.34 -0.28
N ARG A 259 15.05 9.46 0.14
CA ARG A 259 15.05 8.83 1.48
C ARG A 259 16.35 8.09 1.78
N ARG A 260 17.08 7.61 0.76
CA ARG A 260 18.38 6.95 0.92
C ARG A 260 19.49 7.87 1.43
N LEU A 261 19.35 9.18 1.27
CA LEU A 261 20.23 10.17 1.91
C LEU A 261 19.94 10.26 3.42
N LEU A 262 18.66 10.20 3.80
CA LEU A 262 18.25 10.17 5.20
C LEU A 262 18.72 8.88 5.87
N THR A 263 18.57 7.72 5.26
CA THR A 263 19.04 6.44 5.84
C THR A 263 20.56 6.29 5.84
N GLY A 264 21.26 7.04 5.00
CA GLY A 264 22.71 6.96 4.82
C GLY A 264 23.16 5.86 3.85
N GLU A 265 22.23 5.23 3.13
CA GLU A 265 22.52 4.28 2.05
C GLU A 265 23.22 4.95 0.86
N LYS A 266 22.88 6.21 0.58
CA LYS A 266 23.48 7.04 -0.47
C LYS A 266 24.01 8.36 0.08
N GLN A 267 24.91 8.98 -0.68
CA GLN A 267 25.47 10.32 -0.44
C GLN A 267 24.88 11.33 -1.41
N VAL A 268 24.99 12.63 -1.09
CA VAL A 268 24.56 13.72 -1.98
C VAL A 268 25.30 13.63 -3.32
N GLY A 269 24.54 13.67 -4.42
CA GLY A 269 25.07 13.64 -5.79
C GLY A 269 25.75 14.95 -6.19
N GLU A 270 26.82 14.84 -6.99
CA GLU A 270 27.51 15.96 -7.61
C GLU A 270 27.71 15.69 -9.11
N TRP A 271 27.68 16.73 -9.92
CA TRP A 271 27.90 16.65 -11.37
C TRP A 271 28.71 17.83 -11.89
N ASN A 272 29.24 17.73 -13.11
CA ASN A 272 29.90 18.87 -13.75
C ASN A 272 28.91 19.57 -14.69
N ASP A 273 28.87 20.90 -14.65
CA ASP A 273 28.17 21.69 -15.66
C ASP A 273 28.92 21.69 -17.01
N ALA A 274 28.38 22.43 -17.99
CA ALA A 274 28.97 22.53 -19.33
C ALA A 274 30.37 23.19 -19.35
N GLU A 275 30.72 23.92 -18.28
CA GLU A 275 31.98 24.64 -18.11
C GLU A 275 32.97 23.86 -17.23
N GLY A 276 32.56 22.70 -16.71
CA GLY A 276 33.38 21.81 -15.88
C GLY A 276 33.35 22.15 -14.39
N HIS A 277 32.44 23.02 -13.93
CA HIS A 277 32.28 23.30 -12.51
C HIS A 277 31.48 22.20 -11.82
N ILE A 278 31.94 21.80 -10.64
CA ILE A 278 31.20 20.88 -9.77
C ILE A 278 29.94 21.58 -9.25
N CYS A 279 28.80 21.00 -9.56
CA CYS A 279 27.46 21.40 -9.17
C CYS A 279 26.89 20.41 -8.15
N CYS A 280 26.06 20.95 -7.26
CA CYS A 280 25.28 20.23 -6.26
C CYS A 280 23.85 20.81 -6.30
N ILE A 281 22.86 19.99 -5.96
CA ILE A 281 21.48 20.48 -5.84
C ILE A 281 21.33 21.46 -4.67
N HIS A 282 22.13 21.27 -3.61
CA HIS A 282 22.16 22.14 -2.43
C HIS A 282 23.16 23.28 -2.61
N ALA A 283 22.71 24.52 -2.38
CA ALA A 283 23.55 25.72 -2.43
C ALA A 283 24.69 25.70 -1.40
N ASP A 284 24.45 25.12 -0.22
CA ASP A 284 25.46 24.79 0.79
C ASP A 284 25.29 23.32 1.20
N ARG A 285 26.07 22.45 0.54
CA ARG A 285 26.07 21.01 0.79
C ARG A 285 26.33 20.66 2.25
N LYS A 286 27.29 21.34 2.90
CA LYS A 286 27.66 21.00 4.27
C LYS A 286 26.50 21.31 5.22
N ALA A 287 25.89 22.49 5.07
CA ALA A 287 24.70 22.85 5.86
C ALA A 287 23.53 21.89 5.59
N ALA A 288 23.33 21.45 4.34
CA ALA A 288 22.31 20.46 3.99
C ALA A 288 22.55 19.11 4.68
N GLU A 289 23.78 18.60 4.67
CA GLU A 289 24.15 17.35 5.36
C GLU A 289 23.91 17.45 6.89
N GLU A 290 24.22 18.60 7.51
CA GLU A 290 23.89 18.85 8.92
C GLU A 290 22.38 18.91 9.18
N THR A 291 21.60 19.50 8.27
CA THR A 291 20.14 19.52 8.34
C THR A 291 19.57 18.11 8.23
N ILE A 292 20.03 17.29 7.27
CA ILE A 292 19.64 15.88 7.13
C ILE A 292 19.96 15.10 8.41
N GLN A 293 21.11 15.35 9.05
CA GLN A 293 21.47 14.70 10.31
C GLN A 293 20.48 15.02 11.44
N ARG A 294 20.02 16.27 11.54
CA ARG A 294 19.00 16.68 12.53
C ARG A 294 17.65 16.01 12.24
N ILE A 295 17.28 15.90 10.97
CA ILE A 295 16.03 15.22 10.56
C ILE A 295 16.11 13.72 10.87
N ARG A 296 17.26 13.08 10.64
CA ARG A 296 17.51 11.68 11.01
C ARG A 296 17.34 11.46 12.52
N GLN A 297 17.78 12.42 13.32
CA GLN A 297 17.57 12.37 14.77
C GLN A 297 16.08 12.42 15.12
N LEU A 298 15.29 13.32 14.51
CA LEU A 298 13.84 13.35 14.70
C LEU A 298 13.18 12.01 14.35
N GLU A 299 13.55 11.40 13.22
CA GLU A 299 13.01 10.10 12.79
C GLU A 299 13.28 9.02 13.85
N SER A 300 14.50 9.00 14.42
CA SER A 300 14.88 8.06 15.48
C SER A 300 14.10 8.26 16.80
N GLU A 301 13.58 9.46 17.01
CA GLU A 301 12.73 9.83 18.16
C GLU A 301 11.24 9.52 17.90
N GLY A 302 10.90 8.95 16.75
CA GLY A 302 9.54 8.54 16.39
C GLY A 302 8.70 9.62 15.70
N VAL A 303 9.33 10.69 15.21
CA VAL A 303 8.67 11.69 14.37
C VAL A 303 8.54 11.14 12.95
N GLU A 304 7.35 11.22 12.36
CA GLU A 304 7.14 10.85 10.96
C GLU A 304 7.75 11.94 10.05
N ILE A 305 8.64 11.55 9.13
CA ILE A 305 9.32 12.48 8.23
C ILE A 305 8.73 12.33 6.82
N ILE A 306 8.37 13.45 6.21
CA ILE A 306 7.83 13.50 4.84
C ILE A 306 8.56 14.59 4.05
N PHE A 307 9.28 14.22 2.99
CA PHE A 307 9.92 15.18 2.07
C PHE A 307 9.00 15.53 0.90
N ALA A 308 9.28 16.63 0.20
CA ALA A 308 8.46 17.06 -0.92
C ALA A 308 8.43 16.05 -2.07
N HIS A 309 9.50 15.28 -2.23
CA HIS A 309 9.70 14.31 -3.31
C HIS A 309 9.75 12.86 -2.80
N ASP A 310 9.13 12.58 -1.65
CA ASP A 310 9.14 11.27 -1.01
C ASP A 310 8.18 10.28 -1.68
N VAL A 311 8.65 9.69 -2.78
CA VAL A 311 7.91 8.66 -3.54
C VAL A 311 7.73 7.36 -2.74
N ASP A 312 8.60 7.08 -1.77
CA ASP A 312 8.46 5.89 -0.95
C ASP A 312 7.30 6.09 0.04
N TRP A 313 7.20 7.28 0.66
CA TRP A 313 6.06 7.67 1.49
C TRP A 313 4.75 7.73 0.70
N GLU A 314 4.73 8.31 -0.51
CA GLU A 314 3.51 8.40 -1.32
C GLU A 314 2.97 7.02 -1.71
N ASN A 315 3.85 6.06 -1.98
CA ASN A 315 3.49 4.69 -2.37
C ASN A 315 3.09 3.80 -1.19
N GLU A 316 3.20 4.27 0.05
CA GLU A 316 2.68 3.53 1.19
C GLU A 316 1.14 3.44 1.10
N PRO A 317 0.55 2.23 1.26
CA PRO A 317 -0.89 2.05 1.15
C PRO A 317 -1.65 2.97 2.11
N GLY A 318 -2.43 3.90 1.55
CA GLY A 318 -3.21 4.89 2.30
C GLY A 318 -2.75 6.34 2.13
N ASN A 319 -1.54 6.57 1.61
CA ASN A 319 -1.03 7.92 1.35
C ASN A 319 -1.37 8.42 -0.07
N ASN A 320 -1.63 7.50 -1.01
CA ASN A 320 -2.09 7.81 -2.35
C ASN A 320 -3.64 7.76 -2.43
N PRO A 321 -4.34 8.85 -2.84
CA PRO A 321 -5.81 8.88 -2.92
C PRO A 321 -6.44 7.83 -3.85
N GLU A 322 -5.77 7.47 -4.95
CA GLU A 322 -6.26 6.44 -5.86
C GLU A 322 -6.20 5.06 -5.20
N GLN A 323 -5.06 4.76 -4.56
CA GLN A 323 -4.92 3.52 -3.78
C GLN A 323 -5.89 3.47 -2.61
N GLN A 324 -6.13 4.60 -1.93
CA GLN A 324 -7.11 4.70 -0.86
C GLN A 324 -8.53 4.42 -1.37
N SER A 325 -8.93 4.99 -2.50
CA SER A 325 -10.24 4.71 -3.10
C SER A 325 -10.39 3.23 -3.50
N LEU A 326 -9.33 2.62 -4.04
CA LEU A 326 -9.30 1.19 -4.33
C LEU A 326 -9.39 0.33 -3.06
N LYS A 327 -8.73 0.75 -1.98
CA LYS A 327 -8.80 0.09 -0.68
C LYS A 327 -10.19 0.19 -0.04
N GLU A 328 -10.82 1.35 -0.09
CA GLU A 328 -12.21 1.53 0.37
C GLU A 328 -13.17 0.64 -0.41
N ARG A 329 -12.99 0.56 -1.73
CA ARG A 329 -13.76 -0.34 -2.59
C ARG A 329 -13.51 -1.81 -2.23
N PHE A 330 -12.26 -2.19 -1.94
CA PHE A 330 -11.93 -3.53 -1.46
C PHE A 330 -12.69 -3.87 -0.18
N ASP A 331 -12.68 -2.95 0.79
CA ASP A 331 -13.34 -3.16 2.09
C ASP A 331 -14.86 -3.32 1.93
N ALA A 332 -15.45 -2.56 1.00
CA ALA A 332 -16.86 -2.66 0.68
C ALA A 332 -17.23 -3.97 -0.04
N GLU A 333 -16.39 -4.47 -0.96
CA GLU A 333 -16.70 -5.66 -1.77
C GLU A 333 -16.31 -6.99 -1.09
N LEU A 334 -15.17 -7.04 -0.39
CA LEU A 334 -14.62 -8.27 0.18
C LEU A 334 -14.55 -8.29 1.72
N GLY A 335 -14.74 -7.15 2.37
CA GLY A 335 -14.60 -6.96 3.81
C GLY A 335 -13.18 -6.62 4.24
N ALA A 336 -13.03 -5.67 5.17
CA ALA A 336 -11.72 -5.19 5.63
C ALA A 336 -10.81 -6.29 6.22
N SER A 337 -11.39 -7.33 6.83
CA SER A 337 -10.64 -8.47 7.36
C SER A 337 -10.03 -9.38 6.29
N ALA A 338 -10.47 -9.27 5.04
CA ALA A 338 -9.89 -10.02 3.92
C ALA A 338 -8.64 -9.33 3.35
N PHE A 339 -8.34 -8.09 3.76
CA PHE A 339 -7.19 -7.36 3.27
C PHE A 339 -5.93 -7.80 4.02
N ASP A 340 -5.09 -8.57 3.34
CA ASP A 340 -3.86 -9.11 3.89
C ASP A 340 -2.61 -8.54 3.17
N ALA A 341 -1.44 -9.02 3.58
CA ALA A 341 -0.17 -8.54 3.06
C ALA A 341 0.02 -8.81 1.55
N SER A 342 -0.68 -9.79 0.96
CA SER A 342 -0.63 -10.03 -0.49
C SER A 342 -1.43 -8.97 -1.24
N TRP A 343 -2.64 -8.66 -0.78
CA TRP A 343 -3.46 -7.60 -1.35
C TRP A 343 -2.82 -6.22 -1.19
N SER A 344 -2.18 -5.96 -0.05
CA SER A 344 -1.42 -4.73 0.20
C SER A 344 -0.29 -4.54 -0.82
N ARG A 345 0.52 -5.58 -1.04
CA ARG A 345 1.58 -5.55 -2.07
C ARG A 345 1.02 -5.35 -3.46
N LEU A 346 -0.07 -6.05 -3.80
CA LEU A 346 -0.68 -5.90 -5.12
C LEU A 346 -1.18 -4.46 -5.34
N LEU A 347 -1.81 -3.84 -4.32
CA LEU A 347 -2.24 -2.45 -4.38
C LEU A 347 -1.06 -1.49 -4.57
N ARG A 348 0.05 -1.74 -3.86
CA ARG A 348 1.28 -0.93 -3.94
C ARG A 348 1.95 -1.05 -5.32
N HIS A 349 2.14 -2.26 -5.82
CA HIS A 349 2.93 -2.51 -7.03
C HIS A 349 2.13 -2.42 -8.33
N SER A 350 0.82 -2.69 -8.31
CA SER A 350 -0.05 -2.52 -9.48
C SER A 350 -1.51 -2.28 -9.06
N PRO A 351 -1.88 -1.01 -8.80
CA PRO A 351 -3.26 -0.61 -8.53
C PRO A 351 -4.27 -1.09 -9.58
N GLU A 352 -3.88 -1.18 -10.85
CA GLU A 352 -4.76 -1.64 -11.93
C GLU A 352 -5.04 -3.15 -11.84
N MET A 353 -3.98 -3.94 -11.60
CA MET A 353 -4.13 -5.38 -11.38
C MET A 353 -4.87 -5.67 -10.08
N PHE A 354 -4.66 -4.86 -9.04
CA PHE A 354 -5.44 -4.90 -7.81
C PHE A 354 -6.93 -4.70 -8.11
N ALA A 355 -7.29 -3.64 -8.83
CA ALA A 355 -8.68 -3.34 -9.16
C ALA A 355 -9.35 -4.45 -10.00
N ALA A 356 -8.61 -5.02 -10.95
CA ALA A 356 -9.08 -6.12 -11.79
C ALA A 356 -9.25 -7.42 -10.97
N SER A 357 -8.28 -7.74 -10.11
CA SER A 357 -8.31 -8.91 -9.23
C SER A 357 -9.42 -8.82 -8.19
N LEU A 358 -9.63 -7.63 -7.61
CA LEU A 358 -10.75 -7.34 -6.72
C LEU A 358 -12.08 -7.63 -7.41
N ARG A 359 -12.29 -7.04 -8.59
CA ARG A 359 -13.52 -7.23 -9.36
C ARG A 359 -13.77 -8.71 -9.65
N LEU A 360 -12.74 -9.45 -10.06
CA LEU A 360 -12.83 -10.88 -10.38
C LEU A 360 -13.19 -11.70 -9.13
N THR A 361 -12.51 -11.45 -8.01
CA THR A 361 -12.71 -12.14 -6.73
C THR A 361 -14.09 -11.87 -6.12
N ALA A 362 -14.65 -10.68 -6.34
CA ALA A 362 -15.94 -10.29 -5.79
C ALA A 362 -17.16 -10.92 -6.50
N VAL A 363 -17.00 -11.44 -7.73
CA VAL A 363 -18.12 -12.01 -8.51
C VAL A 363 -18.83 -13.15 -7.77
N PRO A 364 -18.17 -14.25 -7.35
CA PRO A 364 -18.85 -15.35 -6.66
C PRO A 364 -19.45 -14.90 -5.32
N LYS A 365 -18.77 -14.00 -4.59
CA LYS A 365 -19.32 -13.45 -3.33
C LYS A 365 -20.61 -12.66 -3.53
N ARG A 366 -20.70 -11.87 -4.61
CA ARG A 366 -21.89 -11.07 -4.93
C ARG A 366 -23.04 -11.93 -5.44
N LYS A 367 -22.76 -12.97 -6.22
CA LYS A 367 -23.77 -13.91 -6.72
C LYS A 367 -24.37 -14.72 -5.58
N GLY A 368 -23.52 -15.28 -4.72
CA GLY A 368 -23.93 -15.96 -3.50
C GLY A 368 -24.83 -17.17 -3.75
N HIS A 369 -24.60 -17.92 -4.83
CA HIS A 369 -25.30 -19.19 -5.05
C HIS A 369 -24.84 -20.25 -4.03
N LEU A 370 -23.58 -20.17 -3.59
CA LEU A 370 -23.05 -20.93 -2.46
C LEU A 370 -22.96 -20.03 -1.22
N THR A 371 -23.17 -20.60 -0.04
CA THR A 371 -22.97 -19.86 1.21
C THR A 371 -21.48 -19.53 1.42
N PRO A 372 -21.13 -18.45 2.15
CA PRO A 372 -19.72 -18.10 2.41
C PRO A 372 -18.89 -19.26 2.99
N LYS A 373 -19.50 -20.09 3.85
CA LYS A 373 -18.87 -21.31 4.38
C LYS A 373 -18.45 -22.27 3.26
N ILE A 374 -19.36 -22.57 2.34
CA ILE A 374 -19.09 -23.49 1.22
C ILE A 374 -18.10 -22.88 0.23
N GLN A 375 -18.20 -21.58 -0.08
CA GLN A 375 -17.21 -20.89 -0.92
C GLN A 375 -15.79 -21.05 -0.37
N SER A 376 -15.61 -20.90 0.95
CA SER A 376 -14.31 -21.10 1.61
C SER A 376 -13.83 -22.56 1.55
N LEU A 377 -14.71 -23.55 1.75
CA LEU A 377 -14.34 -24.96 1.63
C LEU A 377 -13.95 -25.36 0.19
N ILE A 378 -14.65 -24.83 -0.81
CA ILE A 378 -14.31 -25.02 -2.23
C ILE A 378 -12.95 -24.42 -2.56
N SER A 379 -12.70 -23.20 -2.10
CA SER A 379 -11.42 -22.51 -2.31
C SER A 379 -10.27 -23.25 -1.59
N LEU A 380 -10.55 -23.79 -0.40
CA LEU A 380 -9.63 -24.65 0.34
C LEU A 380 -9.31 -25.94 -0.42
N ALA A 381 -10.30 -26.62 -1.00
CA ALA A 381 -10.09 -27.83 -1.79
C ALA A 381 -9.17 -27.58 -3.00
N VAL A 382 -9.36 -26.46 -3.71
CA VAL A 382 -8.50 -26.06 -4.83
C VAL A 382 -7.07 -25.79 -4.33
N ALA A 383 -6.92 -25.05 -3.24
CA ALA A 383 -5.61 -24.71 -2.70
C ALA A 383 -4.84 -25.92 -2.16
N ALA A 384 -5.55 -26.86 -1.54
CA ALA A 384 -5.01 -28.06 -0.90
C ALA A 384 -4.85 -29.27 -1.83
N ALA A 385 -5.35 -29.19 -3.07
CA ALA A 385 -5.16 -30.24 -4.07
C ALA A 385 -3.68 -30.55 -4.26
N SER A 386 -3.32 -31.84 -4.35
CA SER A 386 -1.91 -32.28 -4.50
C SER A 386 -1.24 -31.74 -5.77
N THR A 387 -2.02 -31.31 -6.76
CA THR A 387 -1.56 -30.65 -7.99
C THR A 387 -1.28 -29.15 -7.82
N HIS A 388 -1.63 -28.56 -6.67
CA HIS A 388 -1.47 -27.12 -6.39
C HIS A 388 -0.69 -26.84 -5.10
N LEU A 389 -1.12 -27.40 -3.96
CA LEU A 389 -0.47 -27.29 -2.64
C LEU A 389 0.01 -25.88 -2.27
N HIS A 390 -0.83 -24.86 -2.48
CA HIS A 390 -0.45 -23.47 -2.20
C HIS A 390 -0.70 -23.11 -0.74
N VAL A 391 0.34 -23.27 0.09
CA VAL A 391 0.28 -23.10 1.55
C VAL A 391 -0.33 -21.77 2.01
N PRO A 392 0.00 -20.60 1.44
CA PRO A 392 -0.63 -19.34 1.84
C PRO A 392 -2.16 -19.36 1.66
N ASN A 393 -2.66 -19.93 0.56
CA ASN A 393 -4.10 -20.06 0.33
C ASN A 393 -4.74 -21.11 1.23
N ILE A 394 -4.05 -22.21 1.53
CA ILE A 394 -4.53 -23.20 2.50
C ILE A 394 -4.78 -22.53 3.86
N GLN A 395 -3.84 -21.70 4.33
CA GLN A 395 -3.98 -20.93 5.56
C GLN A 395 -5.15 -19.94 5.47
N ARG A 396 -5.18 -19.12 4.42
CA ARG A 396 -6.21 -18.10 4.17
C ARG A 396 -7.62 -18.71 4.16
N TYR A 397 -7.86 -19.75 3.36
CA TYR A 397 -9.19 -20.35 3.22
C TYR A 397 -9.60 -21.21 4.42
N THR A 398 -8.64 -21.78 5.17
CA THR A 398 -8.93 -22.41 6.47
C THR A 398 -9.46 -21.38 7.47
N GLN A 399 -8.80 -20.22 7.57
CA GLN A 399 -9.23 -19.13 8.46
C GLN A 399 -10.61 -18.61 8.05
N GLN A 400 -10.83 -18.35 6.75
CA GLN A 400 -12.13 -17.89 6.24
C GLN A 400 -13.24 -18.92 6.49
N ALA A 401 -12.98 -20.21 6.28
CA ALA A 401 -13.96 -21.26 6.56
C ALA A 401 -14.37 -21.25 8.04
N LEU A 402 -13.41 -21.16 8.97
CA LEU A 402 -13.67 -21.06 10.41
C LEU A 402 -14.47 -19.80 10.76
N SER A 403 -14.10 -18.64 10.22
CA SER A 403 -14.83 -17.38 10.42
C SER A 403 -16.26 -17.42 9.88
N ASN A 404 -16.49 -18.20 8.82
CA ASN A 404 -17.82 -18.44 8.24
C ASN A 404 -18.58 -19.60 8.90
N GLY A 405 -18.09 -20.11 10.04
CA GLY A 405 -18.78 -21.13 10.85
C GLY A 405 -18.55 -22.58 10.42
N ALA A 406 -17.52 -22.85 9.60
CA ALA A 406 -17.10 -24.24 9.36
C ALA A 406 -16.52 -24.84 10.64
N THR A 407 -16.90 -26.08 10.91
CA THR A 407 -16.32 -26.87 11.98
C THR A 407 -14.98 -27.46 11.56
N LYS A 408 -14.16 -27.84 12.55
CA LYS A 408 -12.94 -28.62 12.30
C LYS A 408 -13.24 -29.90 11.50
N ALA A 409 -14.37 -30.56 11.77
CA ALA A 409 -14.75 -31.80 11.09
C ALA A 409 -15.02 -31.56 9.60
N GLU A 410 -15.75 -30.49 9.23
CA GLU A 410 -16.03 -30.14 7.83
C GLU A 410 -14.75 -29.80 7.05
N ILE A 411 -13.81 -29.09 7.69
CA ILE A 411 -12.50 -28.76 7.10
C ILE A 411 -11.68 -30.04 6.89
N VAL A 412 -11.59 -30.91 7.88
CA VAL A 412 -10.88 -32.20 7.76
C VAL A 412 -11.52 -33.06 6.67
N GLU A 413 -12.84 -33.14 6.63
CA GLU A 413 -13.54 -33.90 5.60
C GLU A 413 -13.27 -33.34 4.19
N THR A 414 -13.23 -32.02 4.02
CA THR A 414 -12.84 -31.37 2.76
C THR A 414 -11.43 -31.78 2.31
N LEU A 415 -10.47 -31.83 3.23
CA LEU A 415 -9.11 -32.28 2.96
C LEU A 415 -9.05 -33.78 2.60
N CYS A 416 -9.83 -34.62 3.30
CA CYS A 416 -9.94 -36.04 2.97
C CYS A 416 -10.52 -36.27 1.57
N LEU A 417 -11.59 -35.55 1.20
CA LEU A 417 -12.18 -35.61 -0.14
C LEU A 417 -11.15 -35.20 -1.20
N THR A 418 -10.45 -34.08 -0.98
CA THR A 418 -9.41 -33.57 -1.87
C THR A 418 -8.24 -34.56 -2.05
N SER A 419 -7.92 -35.33 -1.01
CA SER A 419 -6.84 -36.34 -1.03
C SER A 419 -7.13 -37.53 -1.96
N THR A 420 -8.37 -37.69 -2.43
CA THR A 420 -8.72 -38.78 -3.37
C THR A 420 -8.20 -38.56 -4.79
N LEU A 421 -7.77 -37.33 -5.13
CA LEU A 421 -7.29 -36.95 -6.47
C LEU A 421 -6.22 -37.91 -7.03
N GLY A 422 -5.34 -38.44 -6.18
CA GLY A 422 -4.24 -39.34 -6.60
C GLY A 422 -4.70 -40.60 -7.34
N ILE A 423 -5.95 -41.03 -7.16
CA ILE A 423 -6.48 -42.21 -7.85
C ILE A 423 -6.57 -42.05 -9.37
N HIS A 424 -6.55 -40.83 -9.88
CA HIS A 424 -6.61 -40.56 -11.31
C HIS A 424 -5.40 -41.15 -12.06
N ALA A 425 -4.29 -41.40 -11.38
CA ALA A 425 -3.18 -42.19 -11.92
C ALA A 425 -3.64 -43.60 -12.35
N CYS A 426 -4.48 -44.26 -11.57
CA CYS A 426 -5.07 -45.56 -11.92
C CYS A 426 -6.18 -45.41 -12.95
N ASN A 427 -7.04 -44.39 -12.84
CA ASN A 427 -8.16 -44.21 -13.79
C ASN A 427 -7.69 -43.94 -15.23
N ILE A 428 -6.53 -43.32 -15.41
CA ILE A 428 -5.90 -43.11 -16.72
C ILE A 428 -4.95 -44.26 -17.05
N GLY A 429 -4.07 -44.61 -16.11
CA GLY A 429 -2.97 -45.54 -16.36
C GLY A 429 -3.39 -46.99 -16.56
N VAL A 430 -4.42 -47.46 -15.85
CA VAL A 430 -4.86 -48.86 -15.99
C VAL A 430 -5.49 -49.13 -17.36
N PRO A 431 -6.44 -48.31 -17.87
CA PRO A 431 -6.94 -48.49 -19.23
C PRO A 431 -5.84 -48.45 -20.30
N LEU A 432 -4.85 -47.54 -20.17
CA LEU A 432 -3.69 -47.48 -21.07
C LEU A 432 -2.83 -48.74 -20.99
N LEU A 433 -2.61 -49.28 -19.78
CA LEU A 433 -1.90 -50.54 -19.62
C LEU A 433 -2.64 -51.68 -20.32
N VAL A 434 -3.97 -51.74 -20.20
CA VAL A 434 -4.80 -52.74 -20.91
C VAL A 434 -4.69 -52.58 -22.43
N GLU A 435 -4.67 -51.34 -22.94
CA GLU A 435 -4.44 -51.05 -24.37
C GLU A 435 -3.09 -51.59 -24.82
N VAL A 436 -1.99 -51.25 -24.13
CA VAL A 436 -0.64 -51.74 -24.44
C VAL A 436 -0.57 -53.27 -24.38
N LEU A 437 -1.19 -53.90 -23.39
CA LEU A 437 -1.20 -55.36 -23.30
C LEU A 437 -1.87 -56.00 -24.53
N ARG A 438 -2.95 -55.40 -25.04
CA ARG A 438 -3.63 -55.88 -26.27
C ARG A 438 -2.77 -55.66 -27.51
N GLU A 439 -2.08 -54.53 -27.61
CA GLU A 439 -1.14 -54.23 -28.70
C GLU A 439 0.02 -55.23 -28.74
N GLU A 440 0.52 -55.63 -27.56
CA GLU A 440 1.55 -56.66 -27.39
C GLU A 440 1.01 -58.10 -27.53
N GLY A 441 -0.21 -58.28 -28.04
CA GLY A 441 -0.81 -59.58 -28.32
C GLY A 441 -1.21 -60.37 -27.07
N ARG A 442 -1.31 -59.74 -25.89
CA ARG A 442 -1.79 -60.39 -24.67
C ARG A 442 -3.32 -60.32 -24.60
N GLU A 443 -3.94 -61.45 -24.28
CA GLU A 443 -5.37 -61.52 -24.10
C GLU A 443 -5.78 -60.85 -22.78
N VAL A 444 -6.58 -59.78 -22.86
CA VAL A 444 -7.15 -59.10 -21.69
C VAL A 444 -8.68 -59.08 -21.81
N LYS A 445 -9.34 -59.83 -20.93
CA LYS A 445 -10.80 -59.90 -20.85
C LYS A 445 -11.41 -58.53 -20.55
N SER A 446 -12.50 -58.21 -21.26
CA SER A 446 -13.28 -56.98 -21.05
C SER A 446 -14.40 -57.17 -20.03
N GLY A 447 -14.83 -56.09 -19.38
CA GLY A 447 -15.98 -56.13 -18.49
C GLY A 447 -15.69 -56.85 -17.18
N MET A 448 -16.74 -57.39 -16.56
CA MET A 448 -16.66 -58.20 -15.34
C MET A 448 -16.53 -59.71 -15.60
N ASP A 449 -16.35 -60.15 -16.85
CA ASP A 449 -16.27 -61.57 -17.17
C ASP A 449 -15.06 -62.26 -16.51
N GLY A 450 -15.29 -63.44 -15.92
CA GLY A 450 -14.25 -64.20 -15.21
C GLY A 450 -13.70 -63.55 -13.94
N MET A 451 -14.37 -62.54 -13.37
CA MET A 451 -14.03 -61.96 -12.06
C MET A 451 -14.29 -62.95 -10.92
N SER A 452 -13.45 -62.90 -9.89
CA SER A 452 -13.62 -63.71 -8.68
C SER A 452 -14.81 -63.21 -7.84
N LYS A 453 -15.28 -64.06 -6.91
CA LYS A 453 -16.31 -63.67 -5.94
C LYS A 453 -15.91 -62.41 -5.15
N GLN A 454 -14.65 -62.32 -4.72
CA GLN A 454 -14.11 -61.17 -4.00
C GLN A 454 -14.18 -59.88 -4.85
N GLN A 455 -13.90 -59.97 -6.15
CA GLN A 455 -13.98 -58.81 -7.05
C GLN A 455 -15.43 -58.32 -7.20
N TRP A 456 -16.40 -59.23 -7.32
CA TRP A 456 -17.81 -58.87 -7.31
C TRP A 456 -18.25 -58.21 -6.00
N GLU A 457 -17.82 -58.75 -4.85
CA GLU A 457 -18.09 -58.16 -3.53
C GLU A 457 -17.51 -56.74 -3.42
N LEU A 458 -16.28 -56.50 -3.91
CA LEU A 458 -15.66 -55.17 -3.93
C LEU A 458 -16.40 -54.17 -4.83
N LYS A 459 -16.92 -54.62 -5.99
CA LYS A 459 -17.76 -53.79 -6.86
C LYS A 459 -19.05 -53.38 -6.14
N GLU A 460 -19.75 -54.35 -5.55
CA GLU A 460 -21.01 -54.09 -4.84
C GLU A 460 -20.78 -53.16 -3.64
N GLU A 461 -19.67 -53.33 -2.93
CA GLU A 461 -19.27 -52.45 -1.84
C GLU A 461 -19.01 -51.02 -2.32
N PHE A 462 -18.31 -50.86 -3.44
CA PHE A 462 -18.08 -49.55 -4.06
C PHE A 462 -19.40 -48.87 -4.44
N GLU A 463 -20.28 -49.58 -5.17
CA GLU A 463 -21.58 -49.05 -5.58
C GLU A 463 -22.41 -48.63 -4.38
N LYS A 464 -22.42 -49.43 -3.32
CA LYS A 464 -23.16 -49.14 -2.08
C LYS A 464 -22.62 -47.91 -1.36
N LYS A 465 -21.29 -47.73 -1.29
CA LYS A 465 -20.66 -46.63 -0.54
C LYS A 465 -20.59 -45.33 -1.35
N ARG A 466 -20.42 -45.40 -2.67
CA ARG A 466 -20.20 -44.25 -3.55
C ARG A 466 -21.41 -43.87 -4.40
N GLY A 467 -22.40 -44.76 -4.53
CA GLY A 467 -23.65 -44.48 -5.24
C GLY A 467 -23.57 -44.51 -6.76
N TYR A 468 -22.45 -44.96 -7.34
CA TYR A 468 -22.28 -45.10 -8.79
C TYR A 468 -21.32 -46.24 -9.15
N TRP A 469 -21.36 -46.66 -10.42
CA TRP A 469 -20.35 -47.50 -11.06
C TRP A 469 -20.01 -46.96 -12.44
N HIS A 470 -18.76 -47.12 -12.86
CA HIS A 470 -18.30 -46.72 -14.18
C HIS A 470 -17.29 -47.72 -14.73
N GLY A 471 -17.32 -47.97 -16.04
CA GLY A 471 -16.51 -49.01 -16.70
C GLY A 471 -15.00 -48.87 -16.51
N PHE A 472 -14.47 -47.66 -16.31
CA PHE A 472 -13.03 -47.45 -16.05
C PHE A 472 -12.56 -48.07 -14.70
N TRP A 473 -13.47 -48.46 -13.80
CA TRP A 473 -13.12 -49.20 -12.59
C TRP A 473 -12.89 -50.69 -12.82
N GLU A 474 -13.42 -51.24 -13.93
CA GLU A 474 -13.44 -52.69 -14.18
C GLU A 474 -12.03 -53.23 -14.41
N ASP A 475 -11.25 -52.58 -15.26
CA ASP A 475 -9.85 -52.97 -15.52
C ASP A 475 -8.98 -52.81 -14.26
N PHE A 476 -9.23 -51.77 -13.45
CA PHE A 476 -8.50 -51.57 -12.20
C PHE A 476 -8.81 -52.65 -11.16
N LEU A 477 -10.09 -52.95 -10.95
CA LEU A 477 -10.53 -54.05 -10.10
C LEU A 477 -10.00 -55.41 -10.59
N ARG A 478 -9.90 -55.60 -11.92
CA ARG A 478 -9.32 -56.81 -12.51
C ARG A 478 -7.86 -56.98 -12.15
N MET A 479 -7.08 -55.91 -12.34
CA MET A 479 -5.63 -55.96 -12.30
C MET A 479 -5.07 -55.83 -10.88
N SER A 480 -5.76 -55.12 -9.99
CA SER A 480 -5.30 -54.91 -8.61
C SER A 480 -6.48 -54.85 -7.63
N PRO A 481 -7.14 -55.99 -7.36
CA PRO A 481 -8.29 -56.02 -6.45
C PRO A 481 -7.95 -55.60 -5.02
N GLU A 482 -6.75 -55.92 -4.53
CA GLU A 482 -6.30 -55.52 -3.19
C GLU A 482 -6.19 -53.99 -3.08
N PHE A 483 -5.54 -53.35 -4.06
CA PHE A 483 -5.38 -51.91 -4.07
C PHE A 483 -6.72 -51.19 -4.34
N PHE A 484 -7.56 -51.74 -5.22
CA PHE A 484 -8.92 -51.25 -5.43
C PHE A 484 -9.71 -51.27 -4.11
N GLY A 485 -9.68 -52.37 -3.36
CA GLY A 485 -10.33 -52.49 -2.06
C GLY A 485 -9.82 -51.47 -1.03
N ALA A 486 -8.50 -51.29 -0.94
CA ALA A 486 -7.91 -50.26 -0.08
C ALA A 486 -8.35 -48.83 -0.49
N TYR A 487 -8.47 -48.55 -1.79
CA TYR A 487 -8.99 -47.28 -2.27
C TYR A 487 -10.49 -47.10 -1.98
N VAL A 488 -11.30 -48.16 -2.06
CA VAL A 488 -12.71 -48.13 -1.65
C VAL A 488 -12.80 -47.72 -0.19
N GLU A 489 -12.00 -48.33 0.69
CA GLU A 489 -11.94 -47.95 2.10
C GLU A 489 -11.55 -46.48 2.28
N PHE A 490 -10.39 -46.08 1.72
CA PHE A 490 -9.85 -44.71 1.82
C PHE A 490 -10.85 -43.64 1.35
N SER A 491 -11.42 -43.82 0.16
CA SER A 491 -12.32 -42.83 -0.46
C SER A 491 -13.72 -42.82 0.13
N SER A 492 -14.11 -43.86 0.87
CA SER A 492 -15.41 -43.94 1.54
C SER A 492 -15.42 -43.28 2.91
N VAL A 493 -14.26 -43.02 3.53
CA VAL A 493 -14.17 -42.40 4.87
C VAL A 493 -15.03 -41.12 5.00
N PRO A 494 -14.96 -40.15 4.05
CA PRO A 494 -15.86 -38.99 4.09
C PRO A 494 -17.34 -39.36 4.00
N TRP A 495 -17.69 -40.45 3.32
CA TRP A 495 -19.08 -40.84 3.10
C TRP A 495 -19.70 -41.59 4.29
N VAL A 496 -18.89 -42.28 5.10
CA VAL A 496 -19.38 -43.24 6.12
C VAL A 496 -19.06 -42.89 7.58
N ASN A 497 -18.19 -41.90 7.85
CA ASN A 497 -17.86 -41.49 9.23
C ASN A 497 -19.07 -40.85 9.98
N GLU A 498 -18.98 -40.73 11.32
CA GLU A 498 -20.00 -40.15 12.22
C GLU A 498 -21.39 -40.82 12.18
N GLY A 499 -21.50 -42.08 12.59
CA GLY A 499 -22.80 -42.76 12.71
C GLY A 499 -23.44 -43.11 11.36
N GLY A 500 -22.65 -43.12 10.28
CA GLY A 500 -23.04 -43.59 8.95
C GLY A 500 -23.31 -42.49 7.92
N LYS A 501 -23.00 -41.22 8.22
CA LYS A 501 -23.07 -40.10 7.28
C LYS A 501 -22.00 -39.07 7.68
N GLY A 502 -20.99 -38.83 6.82
CA GLY A 502 -20.01 -37.75 7.09
C GLY A 502 -20.68 -36.39 7.31
N VAL A 503 -19.93 -35.41 7.83
CA VAL A 503 -20.49 -34.15 8.33
C VAL A 503 -20.93 -33.19 7.21
N LEU A 504 -20.34 -33.33 6.02
CA LEU A 504 -20.77 -32.59 4.84
C LEU A 504 -21.97 -33.27 4.15
N GLU A 505 -22.88 -32.46 3.60
CA GLU A 505 -23.97 -32.98 2.77
C GLU A 505 -23.43 -33.55 1.45
N PRO A 506 -24.04 -34.62 0.90
CA PRO A 506 -23.60 -35.25 -0.36
C PRO A 506 -23.34 -34.26 -1.50
N LYS A 507 -24.22 -33.27 -1.70
CA LYS A 507 -24.05 -32.22 -2.72
C LYS A 507 -22.73 -31.47 -2.55
N VAL A 508 -22.38 -31.10 -1.32
CA VAL A 508 -21.14 -30.36 -1.02
C VAL A 508 -19.90 -31.21 -1.30
N LYS A 509 -19.94 -32.51 -1.00
CA LYS A 509 -18.83 -33.42 -1.31
C LYS A 509 -18.56 -33.48 -2.81
N GLU A 510 -19.62 -33.54 -3.60
CA GLU A 510 -19.54 -33.55 -5.06
C GLU A 510 -19.07 -32.20 -5.64
N LEU A 511 -19.47 -31.07 -5.04
CA LEU A 511 -18.92 -29.75 -5.39
C LEU A 511 -17.41 -29.66 -5.10
N ILE A 512 -16.94 -30.25 -3.99
CA ILE A 512 -15.51 -30.32 -3.65
C ILE A 512 -14.73 -31.14 -4.69
N TYR A 513 -15.28 -32.28 -5.13
CA TYR A 513 -14.67 -33.05 -6.22
C TYR A 513 -14.62 -32.24 -7.53
N CYS A 514 -15.71 -31.53 -7.88
CA CYS A 514 -15.70 -30.63 -9.03
C CYS A 514 -14.62 -29.55 -8.92
N ALA A 515 -14.38 -29.02 -7.73
CA ALA A 515 -13.43 -27.93 -7.50
C ALA A 515 -12.00 -28.29 -7.90
N PHE A 516 -11.47 -29.41 -7.42
CA PHE A 516 -10.11 -29.82 -7.79
C PHE A 516 -10.03 -30.41 -9.21
N ASP A 517 -11.11 -31.02 -9.73
CA ASP A 517 -11.13 -31.55 -11.10
C ASP A 517 -11.17 -30.45 -12.16
N CYS A 518 -11.79 -29.29 -11.88
CA CYS A 518 -11.80 -28.15 -12.79
C CYS A 518 -10.62 -27.19 -12.60
N ALA A 519 -9.84 -27.33 -11.52
CA ALA A 519 -8.69 -26.48 -11.26
C ALA A 519 -7.70 -26.57 -12.43
N ALA A 520 -7.15 -25.42 -12.84
CA ALA A 520 -6.21 -25.30 -13.96
C ALA A 520 -4.94 -26.16 -13.80
N THR A 521 -4.61 -26.56 -12.57
CA THR A 521 -3.50 -27.46 -12.25
C THR A 521 -3.80 -28.94 -12.49
N HIS A 522 -5.04 -29.32 -12.82
CA HIS A 522 -5.47 -30.71 -12.96
C HIS A 522 -6.35 -30.97 -14.18
N LEU A 523 -7.46 -30.23 -14.35
CA LEU A 523 -8.35 -30.28 -15.52
C LEU A 523 -8.83 -31.69 -15.91
N TYR A 524 -9.19 -32.52 -14.93
CA TYR A 524 -9.62 -33.90 -15.15
C TYR A 524 -11.10 -34.00 -15.58
N LYS A 525 -11.31 -33.91 -16.89
CA LYS A 525 -12.63 -33.90 -17.54
C LYS A 525 -13.56 -35.09 -17.19
N PRO A 526 -13.09 -36.36 -17.14
CA PRO A 526 -13.98 -37.49 -16.83
C PRO A 526 -14.59 -37.39 -15.43
N GLY A 527 -13.76 -37.08 -14.42
CA GLY A 527 -14.19 -36.86 -13.04
C GLY A 527 -15.11 -35.65 -12.92
N LEU A 528 -14.72 -34.51 -13.49
CA LEU A 528 -15.54 -33.29 -13.48
C LEU A 528 -16.95 -33.54 -14.01
N LYS A 529 -17.07 -34.24 -15.15
CA LYS A 529 -18.37 -34.56 -15.76
C LYS A 529 -19.22 -35.47 -14.88
N LEU A 530 -18.59 -36.46 -14.23
CA LEU A 530 -19.28 -37.37 -13.31
C LEU A 530 -19.78 -36.60 -12.08
N HIS A 531 -18.92 -35.83 -11.44
CA HIS A 531 -19.24 -35.09 -10.23
C HIS A 531 -20.29 -34.00 -10.48
N MET A 532 -20.27 -33.32 -11.64
CA MET A 532 -21.36 -32.41 -12.04
C MET A 532 -22.71 -33.12 -12.15
N LYS A 533 -22.76 -34.35 -12.68
CA LYS A 533 -24.01 -35.13 -12.72
C LYS A 533 -24.48 -35.48 -11.31
N ASN A 534 -23.56 -35.84 -10.42
CA ASN A 534 -23.88 -36.18 -9.04
C ASN A 534 -24.41 -34.96 -8.27
N VAL A 535 -23.80 -33.77 -8.45
CA VAL A 535 -24.30 -32.51 -7.88
C VAL A 535 -25.76 -32.28 -8.28
N LEU A 536 -26.09 -32.39 -9.57
CA LEU A 536 -27.47 -32.24 -10.06
C LEU A 536 -28.39 -33.34 -9.49
N GLY A 537 -27.89 -34.58 -9.38
CA GLY A 537 -28.62 -35.70 -8.78
C GLY A 537 -28.96 -35.50 -7.31
N TYR A 538 -28.10 -34.80 -6.55
CA TYR A 538 -28.33 -34.40 -5.16
C TYR A 538 -29.07 -33.06 -5.02
N GLY A 539 -29.69 -32.56 -6.10
CA GLY A 539 -30.51 -31.34 -6.09
C GLY A 539 -29.73 -30.03 -6.15
N GLY A 540 -28.45 -30.06 -6.55
CA GLY A 540 -27.69 -28.86 -6.86
C GLY A 540 -28.07 -28.22 -8.18
N THR A 541 -27.68 -26.96 -8.37
CA THR A 541 -28.05 -26.19 -9.58
C THR A 541 -26.86 -25.96 -10.51
N PRO A 542 -27.11 -25.67 -11.82
CA PRO A 542 -26.07 -25.21 -12.72
C PRO A 542 -25.32 -23.96 -12.21
N GLU A 543 -26.00 -23.07 -11.51
CA GLU A 543 -25.43 -21.85 -10.94
C GLU A 543 -24.44 -22.15 -9.80
N GLU A 544 -24.76 -23.10 -8.92
CA GLU A 544 -23.84 -23.57 -7.87
C GLU A 544 -22.57 -24.18 -8.48
N ILE A 545 -22.71 -25.00 -9.54
CA ILE A 545 -21.58 -25.58 -10.26
C ILE A 545 -20.75 -24.47 -10.93
N MET A 546 -21.40 -23.50 -11.59
CA MET A 546 -20.71 -22.38 -12.21
C MET A 546 -19.93 -21.56 -11.18
N GLU A 547 -20.48 -21.34 -9.98
CA GLU A 547 -19.78 -20.64 -8.91
C GLU A 547 -18.56 -21.42 -8.40
N VAL A 548 -18.58 -22.76 -8.40
CA VAL A 548 -17.37 -23.58 -8.15
C VAL A 548 -16.30 -23.34 -9.22
N LEU A 549 -16.69 -23.28 -10.50
CA LEU A 549 -15.75 -22.98 -11.60
C LEU A 549 -15.14 -21.58 -11.47
N GLU A 550 -15.94 -20.60 -11.04
CA GLU A 550 -15.47 -19.23 -10.77
C GLU A 550 -14.45 -19.21 -9.63
N LEU A 551 -14.75 -19.88 -8.51
CA LEU A 551 -13.83 -19.97 -7.36
C LEU A 551 -12.53 -20.68 -7.71
N ALA A 552 -12.59 -21.79 -8.45
CA ALA A 552 -11.40 -22.51 -8.89
C ALA A 552 -10.54 -21.66 -9.83
N SER A 553 -11.14 -20.83 -10.68
CA SER A 553 -10.41 -19.95 -11.59
C SER A 553 -9.58 -18.88 -10.86
N LEU A 554 -9.92 -18.54 -9.61
CA LEU A 554 -9.18 -17.56 -8.82
C LEU A 554 -7.79 -18.05 -8.38
N LEU A 555 -7.48 -19.35 -8.53
CA LEU A 555 -6.18 -19.90 -8.17
C LEU A 555 -5.02 -19.16 -8.86
N SER A 556 -5.22 -18.60 -10.06
CA SER A 556 -4.19 -17.88 -10.80
C SER A 556 -3.79 -16.54 -10.17
N ILE A 557 -4.59 -15.96 -9.28
CA ILE A 557 -4.22 -14.75 -8.55
C ILE A 557 -3.00 -15.01 -7.64
N SER A 558 -2.80 -16.26 -7.19
CA SER A 558 -1.66 -16.64 -6.34
C SER A 558 -0.29 -16.46 -7.00
N THR A 559 -0.24 -16.27 -8.33
CA THR A 559 1.00 -15.85 -9.00
C THR A 559 1.57 -14.59 -8.37
N MET A 560 0.72 -13.61 -8.01
CA MET A 560 1.15 -12.36 -7.39
C MET A 560 1.56 -12.55 -5.93
N ASP A 561 0.89 -13.46 -5.20
CA ASP A 561 1.21 -13.80 -3.80
C ASP A 561 2.65 -14.29 -3.65
N VAL A 562 3.17 -14.99 -4.66
CA VAL A 562 4.54 -15.53 -4.66
C VAL A 562 5.54 -14.56 -5.29
N ALA A 563 5.18 -13.93 -6.42
CA ALA A 563 6.12 -13.15 -7.21
C ALA A 563 6.45 -11.77 -6.60
N LEU A 564 5.48 -11.06 -6.03
CA LEU A 564 5.71 -9.70 -5.52
C LEU A 564 6.68 -9.66 -4.32
N PRO A 565 6.60 -10.56 -3.32
CA PRO A 565 7.59 -10.59 -2.24
C PRO A 565 9.01 -10.90 -2.74
N ILE A 566 9.14 -11.71 -3.80
CA ILE A 566 10.44 -12.00 -4.42
C ILE A 566 10.96 -10.72 -5.11
N LEU A 567 10.11 -10.03 -5.87
CA LEU A 567 10.47 -8.77 -6.52
C LEU A 567 10.95 -7.72 -5.51
N GLU A 568 10.23 -7.51 -4.42
CA GLU A 568 10.63 -6.57 -3.35
C GLU A 568 12.02 -6.90 -2.83
N LYS A 569 12.27 -8.17 -2.50
CA LYS A 569 13.57 -8.63 -2.01
C LYS A 569 14.71 -8.40 -3.00
N GLU A 570 14.49 -8.66 -4.29
CA GLU A 570 15.52 -8.46 -5.31
C GLU A 570 15.77 -6.96 -5.57
N LEU A 571 14.73 -6.10 -5.47
CA LEU A 571 14.89 -4.64 -5.55
C LEU A 571 15.67 -4.08 -4.38
N GLU A 572 15.44 -4.57 -3.15
CA GLU A 572 16.22 -4.19 -1.95
C GLU A 572 17.71 -4.56 -2.04
N SER A 573 18.07 -5.48 -2.94
CA SER A 573 19.45 -5.96 -3.09
C SER A 573 20.29 -5.23 -4.15
N GLN A 574 19.68 -4.30 -4.89
CA GLN A 574 20.32 -3.48 -5.93
C GLN A 574 20.66 -2.08 -5.40
#